data_AF-A0A7W5CHZ2-F1
#
_entry.id   AF-A0A7W5CHZ2-F1
#
_cell.length_a   1.000
_cell.length_b   1.000
_cell.length_c   1.000
_cell.angle_alpha   90.00
_cell.angle_beta   90.00
_cell.angle_gamma   90.00
#
_symmetry.space_group_name_H-M   'P 1'
#
loop_
_entity.id
_entity.type
_entity.pdbx_description
1 polymer ?
#
loop_
_entity_poly.entity_id
_entity_poly.type
_entity_poly.pdbx_seq_one_letter_code
_entity_poly.pdbx_strand_id
1 'polypeptide(L)'
;MTYVGASAETDAPRFGFIVSRQVGSAVTRNTIRRRLKAVCAEALPSIRGGASIVIRVLPSAAATDYATLRADVVRCLERKASA
;
A
#
# COMPACT_ATOMS: atom_id res chain seq x y z
N MET A 1 -7.61 -3.51 2.01
CA MET A 1 -8.60 -2.41 2.01
C MET A 1 -7.82 -1.11 1.93
N THR A 2 -7.82 -0.44 0.78
CA THR A 2 -6.96 0.72 0.48
C THR A 2 -7.76 2.03 0.62
N TYR A 3 -7.24 2.95 1.43
CA TYR A 3 -7.76 4.30 1.60
C TYR A 3 -6.84 5.28 0.87
N VAL A 4 -7.39 6.14 0.02
CA VAL A 4 -6.65 7.19 -0.66
C VAL A 4 -7.30 8.51 -0.27
N GLY A 5 -6.52 9.43 0.30
CA GLY A 5 -6.92 10.79 0.59
C GLY A 5 -6.02 11.76 -0.20
N ALA A 6 -6.55 12.93 -0.55
CA ALA A 6 -5.72 13.99 -1.10
C ALA A 6 -5.07 14.75 0.06
N SER A 7 -3.76 15.02 0.00
CA SER A 7 -3.14 16.06 0.81
C SER A 7 -2.84 17.27 -0.07
N ALA A 8 -2.87 18.46 0.53
CA ALA A 8 -2.73 19.73 -0.17
C ALA A 8 -1.44 19.82 -1.01
N GLU A 9 -1.56 20.56 -2.12
CA GLU A 9 -0.67 20.62 -3.27
C GLU A 9 0.83 20.82 -2.95
N THR A 10 1.66 20.24 -3.82
CA THR A 10 3.12 20.42 -4.01
C THR A 10 4.03 19.36 -3.38
N ASP A 11 3.53 18.44 -2.57
CA ASP A 11 4.41 17.45 -1.91
C ASP A 11 4.52 16.11 -2.65
N ALA A 12 5.64 15.40 -2.45
CA ALA A 12 5.84 14.06 -3.01
C ALA A 12 4.75 13.09 -2.50
N PRO A 13 4.30 12.12 -3.31
CA PRO A 13 3.26 11.18 -2.88
C PRO A 13 3.69 10.41 -1.62
N ARG A 14 2.81 10.37 -0.63
CA ARG A 14 3.05 9.79 0.70
C ARG A 14 2.33 8.46 0.83
N PHE A 15 3.02 7.46 1.39
CA PHE A 15 2.45 6.13 1.64
C PHE A 15 2.47 5.79 3.13
N GLY A 16 1.29 5.56 3.71
CA GLY A 16 1.08 5.02 5.04
C GLY A 16 0.67 3.54 4.99
N PHE A 17 1.19 2.74 5.90
CA PHE A 17 0.85 1.31 6.01
C PHE A 17 0.32 0.98 7.41
N ILE A 18 -0.93 0.52 7.48
CA ILE A 18 -1.55 0.07 8.73
C ILE A 18 -1.53 -1.45 8.75
N VAL A 19 -0.72 -2.02 9.65
CA VAL A 19 -0.59 -3.47 9.84
C VAL A 19 -0.92 -3.82 11.29
N SER A 20 -2.15 -4.29 11.53
CA SER A 20 -2.63 -4.61 12.88
C SER A 20 -1.99 -5.88 13.43
N ARG A 21 -2.08 -6.09 14.76
CA ARG A 21 -1.62 -7.31 15.43
C ARG A 21 -2.31 -8.59 14.90
N GLN A 22 -3.56 -8.47 14.45
CA GLN A 22 -4.36 -9.58 13.92
C GLN A 22 -3.80 -10.18 12.61
N VAL A 23 -2.91 -9.46 11.92
CA VAL A 23 -2.25 -9.96 10.71
C VAL A 23 -1.21 -11.04 11.02
N GLY A 24 -0.65 -11.06 12.24
CA GLY A 24 0.27 -12.12 12.65
C GLY A 24 1.48 -11.62 13.42
N SER A 25 2.54 -12.43 13.43
CA SER A 25 3.77 -12.17 14.17
C SER A 25 4.45 -10.87 13.71
N ALA A 26 5.36 -10.33 14.53
CA ALA A 26 6.16 -9.18 14.13
C ALA A 26 6.92 -9.41 12.81
N VAL A 27 7.40 -10.63 12.58
CA VAL A 27 8.12 -11.02 11.34
C VAL A 27 7.18 -10.98 10.14
N THR A 28 5.97 -11.56 10.26
CA THR A 28 4.95 -11.51 9.19
C THR A 28 4.57 -10.07 8.87
N ARG A 29 4.31 -9.25 9.89
CA ARG A 29 3.95 -7.83 9.72
C ARG A 29 5.07 -7.01 9.07
N ASN A 30 6.32 -7.23 9.46
CA ASN A 30 7.48 -6.56 8.87
C ASN A 30 7.71 -7.01 7.43
N THR A 31 7.51 -8.29 7.13
CA THR A 31 7.60 -8.84 5.77
C THR A 31 6.56 -8.20 4.86
N ILE A 32 5.30 -8.11 5.31
CA ILE A 32 4.24 -7.43 4.57
C ILE A 32 4.58 -5.96 4.37
N ARG A 33 5.02 -5.24 5.42
CA ARG A 33 5.41 -3.83 5.31
C ARG A 33 6.53 -3.62 4.29
N ARG A 34 7.54 -4.50 4.27
CA ARG A 34 8.64 -4.45 3.29
C ARG A 34 8.14 -4.71 1.87
N ARG A 35 7.29 -5.72 1.68
CA ARG A 35 6.65 -6.05 0.39
C ARG A 35 5.82 -4.89 -0.15
N LEU A 36 5.00 -4.27 0.70
CA LEU A 36 4.18 -3.13 0.33
C LEU A 36 5.02 -1.92 -0.09
N LYS A 37 6.11 -1.63 0.63
CA LYS A 37 7.04 -0.57 0.24
C LYS A 37 7.65 -0.80 -1.13
N ALA A 38 8.06 -2.04 -1.45
CA ALA A 38 8.62 -2.38 -2.75
C ALA A 38 7.61 -2.12 -3.89
N VAL A 39 6.37 -2.60 -3.72
CA VAL A 39 5.30 -2.41 -4.72
C VAL A 39 4.96 -0.92 -4.90
N CYS A 40 4.86 -0.16 -3.81
CA CYS A 40 4.61 1.28 -3.90
C CYS A 40 5.77 2.06 -4.54
N ALA A 41 7.02 1.62 -4.33
CA ALA A 41 8.17 2.24 -4.97
C ALA A 41 8.18 2.01 -6.49
N GLU A 42 7.80 0.81 -6.94
CA GLU A 42 7.61 0.51 -8.37
C GLU A 42 6.46 1.35 -8.98
N ALA A 43 5.37 1.54 -8.23
CA ALA A 43 4.21 2.29 -8.70
C ALA A 43 4.39 3.81 -8.62
N LEU A 44 5.40 4.32 -7.92
CA LEU A 44 5.62 5.75 -7.69
C LEU A 44 5.53 6.64 -8.95
N PRO A 45 6.08 6.25 -10.12
CA PRO A 45 6.02 7.07 -11.33
C PRO A 45 4.60 7.23 -11.90
N SER A 46 3.67 6.34 -11.53
CA SER A 46 2.29 6.34 -12.02
C SER A 46 1.30 7.09 -11.11
N ILE A 47 1.78 7.58 -9.96
CA ILE A 47 0.95 8.18 -8.91
C ILE A 47 0.96 9.70 -9.07
N ARG A 48 -0.22 10.32 -8.96
CA ARG A 48 -0.34 11.79 -8.95
C ARG A 48 0.48 12.42 -7.83
N GLY A 49 1.18 13.52 -8.12
CA GLY A 49 1.81 14.35 -7.08
C GLY A 49 0.80 14.83 -6.03
N GLY A 50 1.21 14.91 -4.77
CA GLY A 50 0.35 15.29 -3.63
C GLY A 50 -0.61 14.20 -3.13
N ALA A 51 -0.58 12.98 -3.69
CA ALA A 51 -1.42 11.90 -3.21
C ALA A 51 -0.99 11.38 -1.82
N SER A 52 -1.95 11.23 -0.91
CA SER A 52 -1.74 10.60 0.40
C SER A 52 -2.45 9.25 0.46
N ILE A 53 -1.69 8.18 0.39
CA ILE A 53 -2.22 6.82 0.24
C ILE A 53 -2.00 6.05 1.53
N VAL A 54 -3.08 5.50 2.10
CA VAL A 54 -3.04 4.66 3.31
C VAL A 54 -3.53 3.26 2.99
N ILE A 55 -2.65 2.28 3.10
CA ILE A 55 -2.96 0.87 2.85
C ILE A 55 -3.22 0.17 4.19
N ARG A 56 -4.47 -0.27 4.40
CA ARG A 56 -4.83 -1.12 5.54
C ARG A 56 -4.73 -2.59 5.14
N VAL A 57 -3.85 -3.29 5.82
CA VAL A 57 -3.65 -4.73 5.68
C VAL A 57 -4.73 -5.47 6.47
N LEU A 58 -5.45 -6.36 5.80
CA LEU A 58 -6.43 -7.24 6.42
C LEU A 58 -5.75 -8.54 6.90
N PRO A 59 -6.28 -9.23 7.93
CA PRO A 59 -5.70 -10.48 8.41
C PRO A 59 -5.51 -11.55 7.32
N SER A 60 -6.40 -11.60 6.32
CA SER A 60 -6.30 -12.52 5.17
C SER A 60 -5.01 -12.35 4.35
N ALA A 61 -4.40 -11.16 4.35
CA ALA A 61 -3.17 -10.88 3.62
C ALA A 61 -1.95 -11.66 4.17
N ALA A 62 -2.04 -12.20 5.39
CA ALA A 62 -0.99 -13.00 5.99
C ALA A 62 -0.78 -14.36 5.29
N ALA A 63 -1.86 -14.93 4.74
CA ALA A 63 -1.85 -16.20 4.02
C ALA A 63 -1.70 -16.04 2.50
N THR A 64 -1.70 -14.80 2.00
CA THR A 64 -1.61 -14.50 0.58
C THR A 64 -0.16 -14.48 0.12
N ASP A 65 0.13 -15.04 -1.05
CA ASP A 65 1.46 -14.95 -1.64
C ASP A 65 1.81 -13.51 -2.07
N TYR A 66 3.08 -13.29 -2.41
CA TYR A 66 3.51 -11.94 -2.78
C TYR A 66 2.93 -11.49 -4.14
N ALA A 67 2.79 -12.40 -5.10
CA ALA A 67 2.29 -12.07 -6.43
C ALA A 67 0.84 -11.55 -6.38
N THR A 68 -0.02 -12.24 -5.64
CA THR A 68 -1.42 -11.85 -5.43
C THR A 68 -1.50 -10.55 -4.64
N LEU A 69 -0.69 -10.40 -3.57
CA LEU A 69 -0.63 -9.16 -2.80
C LEU A 69 -0.22 -7.97 -3.69
N ARG A 70 0.77 -8.15 -4.58
CA ARG A 70 1.23 -7.13 -5.52
C ARG A 70 0.12 -6.76 -6.49
N ALA A 71 -0.54 -7.74 -7.11
CA ALA A 71 -1.63 -7.51 -8.06
C ALA A 71 -2.78 -6.71 -7.41
N ASP A 72 -3.18 -7.07 -6.18
CA ASP A 72 -4.23 -6.37 -5.44
C ASP A 72 -3.86 -4.92 -5.13
N VAL A 73 -2.62 -4.67 -4.73
CA VAL A 73 -2.13 -3.31 -4.42
C VAL A 73 -2.08 -2.46 -5.68
N VAL A 74 -1.47 -2.95 -6.76
CA VAL A 74 -1.38 -2.24 -8.04
C VAL A 74 -2.78 -1.88 -8.55
N ARG A 75 -3.70 -2.86 -8.58
CA ARG A 75 -5.08 -2.65 -9.00
C ARG A 75 -5.81 -1.59 -8.15
N CYS A 76 -5.50 -1.51 -6.85
CA CYS A 76 -6.07 -0.48 -5.99
C CYS A 76 -5.47 0.90 -6.23
N LEU A 77 -4.16 0.97 -6.49
CA LEU A 77 -3.45 2.22 -6.78
C LEU A 77 -3.91 2.80 -8.11
N GLU A 78 -4.00 1.98 -9.16
CA GLU A 78 -4.51 2.39 -10.48
C GLU A 78 -5.94 2.93 -10.40
N ARG A 79 -6.80 2.33 -9.58
CA ARG A 79 -8.20 2.76 -9.48
C ARG A 79 -8.38 4.06 -8.70
N LYS A 80 -7.55 4.30 -7.69
CA LYS A 80 -7.80 5.35 -6.69
C LYS A 80 -6.76 6.47 -6.65
N ALA A 81 -5.59 6.28 -7.24
CA ALA A 81 -4.44 7.19 -7.14
C ALA A 81 -3.79 7.52 -8.50
N SER A 82 -4.37 7.05 -9.61
CA SER A 82 -3.99 7.44 -10.97
C SER A 82 -4.17 8.94 -11.17
N ALA A 83 -3.26 9.55 -11.94
CA ALA A 83 -3.22 10.98 -12.27
C ALA A 83 -4.45 11.48 -13.04
#